data_AF-A0A6I3H2P2-F1
#
_entry.id   AF-A0A6I3H2P2-F1
#
_cell.length_a   1.000
_cell.length_b   1.000
_cell.length_c   1.000
_cell.angle_alpha   90.00
_cell.angle_beta   90.00
_cell.angle_gamma   90.00
#
_symmetry.space_group_name_H-M   'P 1'
#
loop_
_entity.id
_entity.type
_entity.pdbx_description
1 polymer ?
#
loop_
_entity_poly.entity_id
_entity_poly.type
_entity_poly.pdbx_seq_one_letter_code
_entity_poly.pdbx_strand_id
1 'polypeptide(L)'
;MYDGIVVQAVLATLSVVFVMFVLYVTRIVKVTPKFVLITVAATGGIMVMYLASWIFSIFGADITFWNSPTPLGIGISVVICIVAAMNLAIDFAFIEQSVEAGNTPRRMEWLAALGVTVTIVWLYLEILRLLSLLRR
;
A
#
# COMPACT_ATOMS: atom_id res chain seq x y z
N MET A 1 26.79 -1.89 -9.25
CA MET A 1 26.41 -0.58 -8.68
C MET A 1 24.88 -0.45 -8.81
N TYR A 2 24.14 -0.78 -7.76
CA TYR A 2 22.67 -0.63 -7.69
C TYR A 2 22.36 0.81 -7.24
N ASP A 3 22.82 1.78 -8.03
CA ASP A 3 22.73 3.20 -7.67
C ASP A 3 21.55 3.82 -8.42
N GLY A 4 20.56 4.32 -7.68
CA GLY A 4 19.39 5.04 -8.22
C GLY A 4 18.01 4.38 -8.06
N ILE A 5 17.91 3.07 -7.78
CA ILE A 5 16.57 2.43 -7.61
C ILE A 5 15.87 2.94 -6.36
N VAL A 6 16.61 3.10 -5.27
CA VAL A 6 16.06 3.62 -4.01
C VAL A 6 15.56 5.06 -4.20
N VAL A 7 16.35 5.91 -4.87
CA VAL A 7 15.95 7.30 -5.14
C VAL A 7 14.74 7.37 -6.06
N GLN A 8 14.69 6.53 -7.11
CA GLN A 8 13.54 6.46 -8.01
C GLN A 8 12.30 5.93 -7.30
N ALA A 9 12.45 4.94 -6.42
CA ALA A 9 11.36 4.42 -5.60
C ALA A 9 10.83 5.50 -4.64
N VAL A 10 11.69 6.22 -3.94
CA VAL A 10 11.30 7.35 -3.08
C VAL A 10 10.56 8.43 -3.86
N LEU A 11 11.08 8.83 -5.04
CA LEU A 11 10.42 9.81 -5.89
C LEU A 11 9.05 9.32 -6.39
N ALA A 12 8.93 8.04 -6.75
CA ALA A 12 7.67 7.44 -7.15
C ALA A 12 6.67 7.38 -5.99
N THR A 13 7.10 6.95 -4.79
CA THR A 13 6.28 6.94 -3.56
C THR A 13 5.77 8.34 -3.25
N LEU A 14 6.65 9.34 -3.24
CA LEU A 14 6.27 10.73 -3.00
C LEU A 14 5.29 11.24 -4.06
N SER A 15 5.49 10.89 -5.33
CA SER A 15 4.59 11.27 -6.42
C SER A 15 3.19 10.66 -6.23
N VAL A 16 3.10 9.37 -5.89
CA VAL A 16 1.81 8.68 -5.66
C VAL A 16 1.11 9.25 -4.43
N VAL A 17 1.83 9.45 -3.32
CA VAL A 17 1.29 10.08 -2.11
C VAL A 17 0.77 11.48 -2.42
N PHE A 18 1.54 12.29 -3.16
CA PHE A 18 1.15 13.65 -3.54
C PHE A 18 -0.10 13.67 -4.42
N VAL A 19 -0.15 12.81 -5.45
CA VAL A 19 -1.32 12.70 -6.34
C VAL A 19 -2.56 12.25 -5.58
N MET A 20 -2.43 11.26 -4.68
CA MET A 20 -3.54 10.80 -3.85
C MET A 20 -4.00 11.86 -2.85
N PHE A 21 -3.06 12.61 -2.25
CA PHE A 21 -3.37 13.73 -1.39
C PHE A 21 -4.17 14.80 -2.15
N VAL A 22 -3.75 15.18 -3.36
CA VAL A 22 -4.46 16.14 -4.20
C VAL A 22 -5.85 15.62 -4.60
N LEU A 23 -5.96 14.36 -5.04
CA LEU A 23 -7.24 13.72 -5.38
C LEU A 23 -8.21 13.67 -4.20
N TYR A 24 -7.68 13.48 -3.00
CA TYR A 24 -8.47 13.45 -1.76
C TYR A 24 -8.95 14.86 -1.38
N VAL A 25 -8.04 15.84 -1.34
CA VAL A 25 -8.37 17.24 -0.99
C VAL A 25 -9.34 17.86 -2.00
N THR A 26 -9.21 17.52 -3.29
CA THR A 26 -10.16 17.96 -4.34
C THR A 26 -11.54 17.29 -4.23
N ARG A 27 -11.73 16.36 -3.27
CA ARG A 27 -12.97 15.59 -3.03
C ARG A 27 -13.51 14.86 -4.27
N ILE A 28 -12.64 14.62 -5.25
CA ILE A 28 -12.96 13.83 -6.45
C ILE A 28 -13.16 12.36 -6.05
N VAL A 29 -12.32 11.87 -5.13
CA VAL A 29 -12.41 10.51 -4.58
C VAL A 29 -13.16 10.56 -3.25
N LYS A 30 -14.46 10.24 -3.27
CA LYS A 30 -15.23 10.03 -2.04
C LYS A 30 -15.04 8.60 -1.54
N VAL A 31 -14.42 8.46 -0.38
CA VAL A 31 -14.27 7.18 0.30
C VAL A 31 -15.64 6.72 0.80
N THR A 32 -16.26 5.81 0.05
CA THR A 32 -17.55 5.21 0.42
C THR A 32 -17.34 3.94 1.23
N PRO A 33 -18.34 3.48 2.02
CA PRO A 33 -18.24 2.21 2.76
C PRO A 33 -17.90 1.02 1.87
N LYS A 34 -18.39 1.02 0.61
CA LYS A 34 -18.07 0.00 -0.38
C LYS A 34 -16.60 0.05 -0.82
N PHE A 35 -16.03 1.25 -0.98
CA PHE A 35 -14.62 1.43 -1.31
C PHE A 35 -13.71 0.90 -0.20
N VAL A 36 -14.05 1.20 1.06
CA VAL A 36 -13.33 0.68 2.23
C VAL A 36 -13.39 -0.85 2.25
N LEU A 37 -14.59 -1.43 2.11
CA LEU A 37 -14.77 -2.87 2.14
C LEU A 37 -13.96 -3.59 1.06
N ILE A 38 -13.99 -3.09 -0.17
CA ILE A 38 -13.22 -3.68 -1.29
C ILE A 38 -11.71 -3.59 -1.03
N THR A 39 -11.22 -2.45 -0.58
CA THR A 39 -9.79 -2.22 -0.34
C THR A 39 -9.27 -3.04 0.83
N VAL A 40 -10.03 -3.13 1.93
CA VAL A 40 -9.68 -3.96 3.09
C VAL A 40 -9.73 -5.44 2.72
N ALA A 41 -10.72 -5.88 1.95
CA ALA A 41 -10.77 -7.26 1.43
C ALA A 41 -9.57 -7.58 0.53
N ALA A 42 -9.18 -6.65 -0.36
CA ALA A 42 -7.99 -6.79 -1.21
C ALA A 42 -6.71 -6.88 -0.38
N THR A 43 -6.56 -6.01 0.63
CA THR A 43 -5.42 -6.00 1.55
C THR A 43 -5.34 -7.31 2.36
N GLY A 44 -6.48 -7.78 2.87
CA GLY A 44 -6.58 -9.07 3.54
C GLY A 44 -6.21 -10.24 2.63
N GLY A 45 -6.66 -10.21 1.36
CA GLY A 45 -6.29 -11.22 0.36
C GLY A 45 -4.77 -11.27 0.09
N ILE A 46 -4.13 -10.11 -0.04
CA ILE A 46 -2.67 -10.00 -0.19
C ILE A 46 -1.97 -10.55 1.05
N MET A 47 -2.46 -10.22 2.25
CA MET A 47 -1.89 -10.71 3.50
C MET A 47 -1.97 -12.25 3.60
N VAL A 48 -3.13 -12.84 3.29
CA VAL A 48 -3.31 -14.30 3.25
C VAL A 48 -2.40 -14.94 2.21
N MET A 49 -2.24 -14.32 1.04
CA MET A 49 -1.33 -14.80 0.00
C MET A 49 0.13 -14.82 0.48
N TYR A 50 0.59 -13.75 1.14
CA TYR A 50 1.93 -13.71 1.74
C TYR A 50 2.10 -14.74 2.85
N LEU A 51 1.06 -14.94 3.68
CA LEU A 51 1.09 -15.89 4.79
C LEU A 51 1.12 -17.34 4.28
N ALA A 52 0.35 -17.65 3.23
CA ALA A 52 0.41 -18.93 2.54
C ALA A 52 1.81 -19.17 1.95
N SER A 53 2.38 -18.18 1.26
CA SER A 53 3.73 -18.27 0.71
C SER A 53 4.78 -18.54 1.80
N TRP A 54 4.64 -17.91 2.97
CA TRP A 54 5.53 -18.12 4.10
C TRP A 54 5.41 -19.55 4.66
N ILE A 55 4.18 -20.06 4.83
CA ILE A 55 3.93 -21.42 5.28
C ILE A 55 4.55 -22.43 4.30
N PHE A 56 4.32 -22.28 3.00
CA PHE A 56 4.88 -23.19 1.99
C PHE A 56 6.41 -23.14 1.91
N SER A 57 7.02 -21.96 2.15
CA SER A 57 8.47 -21.82 2.22
C SER A 57 9.10 -22.65 3.35
N ILE A 58 8.40 -22.82 4.48
CA ILE A 58 8.85 -23.67 5.61
C ILE A 58 8.89 -25.16 5.22
N PHE A 59 8.07 -25.59 4.27
CA PHE A 59 8.06 -26.97 3.76
C PHE A 59 9.10 -27.23 2.65
N GLY A 60 10.02 -26.29 2.39
CA GLY A 60 11.08 -26.44 1.39
C GLY A 60 10.60 -26.32 -0.06
N ALA A 61 9.35 -25.91 -0.27
CA ALA A 61 8.85 -25.51 -1.58
C ALA A 61 9.07 -24.00 -1.75
N ASP A 62 10.08 -23.62 -2.54
CA ASP A 62 10.22 -22.26 -3.04
C ASP A 62 9.09 -21.97 -4.03
N ILE A 63 7.89 -21.64 -3.52
CA ILE A 63 6.77 -21.12 -4.32
C ILE A 63 7.02 -19.65 -4.66
N THR A 64 8.24 -19.37 -5.09
CA THR A 64 8.75 -18.07 -5.49
C THR A 64 8.27 -17.73 -6.91
N PHE A 65 7.19 -18.35 -7.40
CA PHE A 65 6.59 -18.05 -8.72
C PHE A 65 6.14 -16.58 -8.83
N TRP A 66 5.77 -15.95 -7.71
CA TRP A 66 5.34 -14.54 -7.63
C TRP A 66 6.49 -13.54 -7.46
N ASN A 67 7.61 -14.01 -6.91
CA ASN A 67 8.86 -13.25 -6.74
C ASN A 67 9.85 -13.51 -7.89
N SER A 68 9.49 -14.41 -8.80
CA SER A 68 10.18 -14.60 -10.06
C SER A 68 9.87 -13.41 -10.98
N PRO A 69 10.81 -12.97 -11.83
CA PRO A 69 10.58 -11.94 -12.86
C PRO A 69 9.71 -12.51 -14.00
N THR A 70 8.54 -13.03 -13.65
CA THR A 70 7.50 -13.43 -14.59
C THR A 70 6.55 -12.24 -14.79
N PRO A 71 5.93 -12.09 -15.97
CA PRO A 71 4.93 -11.06 -16.23
C PRO A 71 3.79 -11.02 -15.19
N LEU A 72 3.48 -12.17 -14.59
CA LEU A 72 2.54 -12.31 -13.47
C LEU A 72 3.00 -11.61 -12.19
N GLY A 73 4.29 -11.68 -11.83
CA GLY A 73 4.84 -11.01 -10.65
C GLY A 73 4.81 -9.48 -10.77
N ILE A 74 5.07 -8.96 -11.97
CA ILE A 74 4.96 -7.52 -12.28
C ILE A 74 3.50 -7.07 -12.15
N GLY A 75 2.58 -7.79 -12.80
CA GLY A 75 1.15 -7.46 -12.75
C GLY A 75 0.58 -7.45 -11.33
N ILE A 76 0.94 -8.43 -10.51
CA ILE A 76 0.50 -8.49 -9.11
C ILE A 76 1.09 -7.33 -8.30
N SER A 77 2.37 -7.00 -8.49
CA SER A 77 3.00 -5.88 -7.77
C SER A 77 2.36 -4.53 -8.13
N VAL A 78 1.95 -4.35 -9.40
CA VAL A 78 1.18 -3.18 -9.82
C VAL A 78 -0.17 -3.12 -9.11
N VAL A 79 -0.89 -4.24 -9.04
CA VAL A 79 -2.18 -4.30 -8.33
C VAL A 79 -2.00 -3.98 -6.84
N ILE A 80 -0.97 -4.51 -6.20
CA ILE A 80 -0.67 -4.23 -4.79
C ILE A 80 -0.32 -2.75 -4.60
N CYS A 81 0.45 -2.13 -5.50
CA CYS A 81 0.71 -0.69 -5.47
C CYS A 81 -0.58 0.14 -5.54
N ILE A 82 -1.53 -0.25 -6.40
CA ILE A 82 -2.84 0.41 -6.51
C ILE A 82 -3.62 0.24 -5.21
N VAL A 83 -3.67 -0.97 -4.64
CA VAL A 83 -4.35 -1.24 -3.37
C VAL A 83 -3.71 -0.45 -2.21
N ALA A 84 -2.39 -0.35 -2.17
CA ALA A 84 -1.69 0.46 -1.18
C ALA A 84 -2.00 1.97 -1.33
N ALA A 85 -2.07 2.48 -2.57
CA ALA A 85 -2.53 3.83 -2.82
C ALA A 85 -3.99 4.05 -2.37
N MET A 86 -4.87 3.07 -2.59
CA MET A 86 -6.25 3.12 -2.11
C MET A 86 -6.34 3.09 -0.58
N ASN A 87 -5.50 2.32 0.11
CA ASN A 87 -5.41 2.35 1.57
C ASN A 87 -5.04 3.74 2.08
N LEU A 88 -4.12 4.43 1.40
CA LEU A 88 -3.74 5.79 1.78
C LEU A 88 -4.95 6.75 1.74
N ALA A 89 -5.85 6.61 0.76
CA ALA A 89 -7.08 7.39 0.72
C ALA A 89 -8.03 7.07 1.89
N ILE A 90 -8.09 5.80 2.32
CA ILE A 90 -8.87 5.39 3.50
C ILE A 90 -8.26 6.01 4.76
N ASP A 91 -6.93 6.03 4.89
CA ASP A 91 -6.27 6.66 6.02
C ASP A 91 -6.57 8.16 6.09
N PHE A 92 -6.59 8.86 4.96
CA PHE A 92 -7.00 10.27 4.91
C PHE A 92 -8.46 10.49 5.32
N ALA A 93 -9.37 9.61 4.89
CA ALA A 93 -10.77 9.65 5.31
C ALA A 93 -10.95 9.37 6.81
N PHE A 94 -10.16 8.45 7.35
CA PHE A 94 -10.16 8.18 8.77
C PHE A 94 -9.67 9.40 9.57
N ILE A 95 -8.67 10.13 9.07
CA ILE A 95 -8.21 11.39 9.68
C ILE A 95 -9.30 12.46 9.62
N GLU A 96 -9.92 12.71 8.47
CA GLU A 96 -10.97 13.74 8.33
C GLU A 96 -12.15 13.42 9.25
N GLN A 97 -12.59 12.16 9.31
CA GLN A 97 -13.65 11.73 10.22
C GLN A 97 -13.24 11.85 11.70
N SER A 98 -11.98 11.54 12.04
CA SER A 98 -11.45 11.68 13.40
C SER A 98 -11.34 13.15 13.84
N VAL A 99 -11.16 14.08 12.90
CA VAL A 99 -11.14 15.52 13.18
C VAL A 99 -12.57 16.08 13.27
N GLU A 100 -13.47 15.69 12.34
CA GLU A 100 -14.88 16.13 12.33
C GLU A 100 -15.69 15.60 13.52
N ALA A 101 -15.39 14.41 14.03
CA ALA A 101 -16.08 13.84 15.18
C ALA A 101 -15.85 14.61 16.50
N GLY A 102 -14.96 15.61 16.53
CA GLY A 102 -14.86 16.65 17.56
C GLY A 102 -14.47 16.19 18.98
N ASN A 103 -14.34 14.89 19.23
CA ASN A 103 -14.21 14.31 20.57
C ASN A 103 -13.17 13.19 20.61
N THR A 104 -12.01 13.47 20.03
CA THR A 104 -10.97 12.47 19.86
C THR A 104 -10.06 12.50 21.08
N PRO A 105 -10.15 11.51 22.00
CA PRO A 105 -9.14 11.39 23.05
C PRO A 105 -7.78 11.33 22.35
N ARG A 106 -6.79 12.05 22.88
CA ARG A 106 -5.40 12.21 22.37
C ARG A 106 -4.70 10.91 21.91
N ARG A 107 -5.32 9.75 22.19
CA ARG A 107 -4.97 8.43 21.69
C ARG A 107 -5.38 8.12 20.23
N MET A 108 -6.43 8.71 19.67
CA MET A 108 -6.85 8.39 18.29
C MET A 108 -6.05 9.15 17.23
N GLU A 109 -5.52 10.33 17.57
CA GLU A 109 -4.63 11.11 16.67
C GLU A 109 -3.32 10.36 16.37
N TRP A 110 -2.67 9.76 17.38
CA TRP A 110 -1.44 9.00 17.13
C TRP A 110 -1.71 7.70 16.37
N LEU A 111 -2.87 7.06 16.58
CA LEU A 111 -3.27 5.87 15.82
C LEU A 111 -3.51 6.21 14.35
N ALA A 112 -4.18 7.32 14.06
CA ALA A 112 -4.41 7.79 12.70
C ALA A 112 -3.09 8.14 11.99
N ALA A 113 -2.18 8.84 12.67
CA ALA A 113 -0.86 9.16 12.15
C ALA A 113 0.01 7.91 11.91
N LEU A 114 -0.08 6.92 12.80
CA LEU A 114 0.62 5.64 12.65
C LEU A 114 0.09 4.85 11.45
N GLY A 115 -1.23 4.82 11.25
CA GLY A 115 -1.86 4.18 10.07
C GLY A 115 -1.30 4.73 8.76
N VAL A 116 -1.33 6.06 8.58
CA VAL A 116 -0.75 6.72 7.41
C VAL A 116 0.73 6.37 7.23
N THR A 117 1.51 6.42 8.32
CA THR A 117 2.95 6.13 8.25
C THR A 117 3.21 4.70 7.78
N VAL A 118 2.48 3.73 8.31
CA VAL A 118 2.59 2.31 7.92
C VAL A 118 2.22 2.14 6.45
N THR A 119 1.14 2.77 5.99
CA THR A 119 0.72 2.68 4.58
C THR A 119 1.75 3.31 3.64
N ILE A 120 2.37 4.44 4.00
CA ILE A 120 3.44 5.06 3.22
C ILE A 120 4.67 4.12 3.13
N VAL A 121 5.09 3.54 4.26
CA VAL A 121 6.22 2.59 4.28
C VAL A 121 5.89 1.36 3.44
N TRP A 122 4.67 0.83 3.54
CA TRP A 122 4.25 -0.32 2.75
C TRP A 122 4.21 -0.02 1.25
N LEU A 123 3.66 1.13 0.85
CA LEU A 123 3.68 1.60 -0.54
C LEU A 123 5.12 1.74 -1.06
N TYR A 124 6.04 2.23 -0.24
CA TYR A 124 7.46 2.31 -0.59
C TYR A 124 8.07 0.94 -0.85
N LEU A 125 7.83 -0.05 0.01
CA LEU A 125 8.33 -1.40 -0.16
C LEU A 125 7.79 -2.04 -1.45
N GLU A 126 6.50 -1.84 -1.76
CA GLU A 126 5.91 -2.41 -2.97
C GLU A 126 6.43 -1.72 -4.25
N ILE A 127 6.61 -0.41 -4.22
CA ILE A 127 7.21 0.33 -5.35
C ILE A 127 8.66 -0.13 -5.57
N LEU A 128 9.44 -0.29 -4.49
CA LEU A 128 10.79 -0.83 -4.57
C LEU A 128 10.79 -2.24 -5.16
N ARG A 129 9.82 -3.08 -4.75
CA ARG A 129 9.63 -4.43 -5.31
C ARG A 129 9.31 -4.37 -6.80
N LEU A 130 8.38 -3.51 -7.20
CA LEU A 130 7.98 -3.32 -8.60
C LEU A 130 9.15 -2.88 -9.47
N LEU A 131 9.93 -1.88 -9.03
CA LEU A 131 11.13 -1.44 -9.73
C LEU A 131 12.20 -2.54 -9.80
N SER A 132 12.33 -3.35 -8.75
CA SER A 132 13.27 -4.48 -8.73
C SER A 132 12.91 -5.58 -9.74
N LEU A 133 11.61 -5.85 -9.94
CA LEU A 133 11.12 -6.82 -10.91
C LEU A 133 11.24 -6.32 -12.35
N LEU A 134 11.02 -5.02 -12.58
CA LEU A 134 11.10 -4.42 -13.92
C LEU A 134 12.55 -4.35 -14.45
N ARG A 135 13.54 -4.39 -13.56
CA ARG A 135 14.97 -4.19 -13.89
C ARG A 135 15.81 -5.47 -13.80
N ARG A 136 15.22 -6.61 -13.43
CA ARG A 136 15.84 -7.95 -13.49
C ARG A 136 15.45 -8.63 -14.79
#